data_AF-A0A917Y422-F1
#
_entry.id   AF-A0A917Y422-F1
#
_cell.length_a   1.000
_cell.length_b   1.000
_cell.length_c   1.000
_cell.angle_alpha   90.00
_cell.angle_beta   90.00
_cell.angle_gamma   90.00
#
_symmetry.space_group_name_H-M   'P 1'
#
loop_
_entity.id
_entity.type
_entity.pdbx_description
1 polymer ?
#
loop_
_entity_poly.entity_id
_entity_poly.type
_entity_poly.pdbx_seq_one_letter_code
_entity_poly.pdbx_strand_id
1 'polypeptide(L)'
;MEAGATYIITPGWDREIAKYVRSKDILLFPGVFSPGEIMQAASLGIETVKVFPAIDLGFGFIKNVRGPFPNMNFMAVGGVTKENIHEFKNAGYSSFAIGSDLVPRGASRKDVEKIKENAKAFVQSLEKEA
;
A
#
# COMPACT_ATOMS: atom_id res chain seq x y z
N MET A 1 -4.14 13.73 -13.67
CA MET A 1 -4.10 12.87 -14.87
C MET A 1 -3.29 13.52 -15.97
N GLU A 2 -3.57 14.79 -16.29
CA GLU A 2 -2.82 15.60 -17.27
C GLU A 2 -1.30 15.65 -17.05
N ALA A 3 -0.85 15.59 -15.78
CA ALA A 3 0.58 15.53 -15.44
C ALA A 3 1.27 14.18 -15.76
N GLY A 4 0.59 13.21 -16.36
CA GLY A 4 1.17 11.92 -16.78
C GLY A 4 1.21 10.82 -15.71
N ALA A 5 0.47 10.98 -14.60
CA ALA A 5 0.38 9.94 -13.58
C ALA A 5 -0.32 8.68 -14.12
N THR A 6 0.30 7.51 -13.94
CA THR A 6 -0.20 6.21 -14.40
C THR A 6 -1.05 5.47 -13.36
N TYR A 7 -1.07 5.96 -12.12
CA TYR A 7 -1.92 5.44 -11.05
C TYR A 7 -2.29 6.55 -10.06
N ILE A 8 -3.35 6.31 -9.29
CA ILE A 8 -3.84 7.16 -8.21
C ILE A 8 -3.86 6.35 -6.91
N ILE A 9 -3.51 7.00 -5.81
CA ILE A 9 -3.61 6.45 -4.45
C ILE A 9 -4.36 7.44 -3.57
N THR A 10 -5.28 6.96 -2.74
CA THR A 10 -6.08 7.81 -1.84
C THR A 10 -5.77 7.50 -0.36
N PRO A 11 -6.07 8.41 0.57
CA PRO A 11 -5.94 8.12 2.01
C PRO A 11 -7.02 7.17 2.53
N GLY A 12 -8.22 7.19 1.94
CA GLY A 12 -9.35 6.36 2.32
C GLY A 12 -10.26 6.05 1.13
N TRP A 13 -11.40 5.41 1.39
CA TRP A 13 -12.36 5.01 0.37
C TRP A 13 -13.31 6.16 0.03
N ASP A 14 -13.49 6.41 -1.26
CA ASP A 14 -14.54 7.29 -1.77
C ASP A 14 -15.07 6.71 -3.08
N ARG A 15 -16.37 6.46 -3.13
CA ARG A 15 -17.02 5.79 -4.25
C ARG A 15 -16.99 6.62 -5.53
N GLU A 16 -17.17 7.93 -5.41
CA GLU A 16 -17.27 8.81 -6.58
C GLU A 16 -15.88 9.08 -7.17
N ILE A 17 -14.85 9.22 -6.32
CA ILE A 17 -13.45 9.20 -6.76
C ILE A 17 -13.13 7.87 -7.45
N ALA A 18 -13.53 6.74 -6.87
CA ALA A 18 -13.23 5.43 -7.44
C ALA A 18 -13.82 5.25 -8.84
N LYS A 19 -15.11 5.60 -9.02
CA LYS A 19 -15.75 5.58 -10.34
C LYS A 19 -15.09 6.53 -11.32
N TYR A 20 -14.78 7.75 -10.89
CA TYR A 20 -14.17 8.76 -11.75
C TYR A 20 -12.81 8.29 -12.26
N VAL A 21 -11.92 7.84 -11.37
CA VAL A 21 -10.58 7.37 -11.77
C VAL A 21 -10.65 6.16 -12.70
N ARG A 22 -11.53 5.19 -12.41
CA ARG A 22 -11.72 4.03 -13.27
C ARG A 22 -12.29 4.39 -14.64
N SER A 23 -13.19 5.38 -14.73
CA SER A 23 -13.73 5.85 -16.03
C SER A 23 -12.70 6.48 -16.96
N LYS A 24 -11.49 6.73 -16.44
CA LYS A 24 -10.35 7.30 -17.16
C LYS A 24 -9.28 6.25 -17.48
N ASP A 25 -9.57 4.96 -17.23
CA ASP A 25 -8.65 3.84 -17.42
C ASP A 25 -7.32 4.00 -16.67
N ILE A 26 -7.35 4.64 -15.50
CA ILE A 26 -6.19 4.80 -14.63
C ILE A 26 -6.29 3.84 -13.44
N LEU A 27 -5.15 3.23 -13.09
CA LEU A 27 -5.05 2.35 -11.93
C LEU A 27 -5.35 3.11 -10.63
N LEU A 28 -6.11 2.51 -9.74
CA LEU A 28 -6.47 3.09 -8.45
C LEU A 28 -6.14 2.12 -7.32
N PHE A 29 -5.44 2.62 -6.31
CA PHE A 29 -5.20 1.95 -5.04
C PHE A 29 -5.91 2.74 -3.93
N PRO A 30 -7.21 2.48 -3.68
CA PRO A 30 -7.95 3.23 -2.70
C PRO A 30 -7.52 2.84 -1.28
N GLY A 31 -7.46 3.82 -0.37
CA GLY A 31 -7.26 3.55 1.05
C GLY A 31 -8.47 2.82 1.66
N VAL A 32 -8.23 1.85 2.52
CA VAL A 32 -9.26 1.14 3.29
C VAL A 32 -8.77 0.88 4.71
N PHE A 33 -9.71 0.84 5.65
CA PHE A 33 -9.47 0.49 7.04
C PHE A 33 -10.39 -0.65 7.55
N SER A 34 -11.41 -1.05 6.77
CA SER A 34 -12.43 -2.01 7.19
C SER A 34 -12.84 -3.01 6.09
N PRO A 35 -13.39 -4.19 6.46
CA PRO A 35 -13.96 -5.13 5.50
C PRO A 35 -15.08 -4.54 4.62
N GLY A 36 -15.85 -3.58 5.16
CA GLY A 36 -16.92 -2.91 4.41
C GLY A 36 -16.38 -2.06 3.25
N GLU A 37 -15.24 -1.40 3.43
CA GLU A 37 -14.58 -0.65 2.35
C GLU A 37 -13.92 -1.59 1.33
N ILE A 38 -13.32 -2.69 1.80
CA ILE A 38 -12.78 -3.75 0.92
C ILE A 38 -13.90 -4.30 0.01
N MET A 39 -15.07 -4.59 0.58
CA MET A 39 -16.22 -5.09 -0.17
C MET A 39 -16.70 -4.08 -1.22
N GLN A 40 -16.75 -2.79 -0.87
CA GLN A 40 -17.11 -1.73 -1.81
C GLN A 40 -16.09 -1.62 -2.95
N ALA A 41 -14.78 -1.67 -2.66
CA ALA A 41 -13.73 -1.68 -3.66
C ALA A 41 -13.85 -2.88 -4.61
N ALA A 42 -14.03 -4.08 -4.05
CA ALA A 42 -14.23 -5.31 -4.80
C ALA A 42 -15.47 -5.24 -5.71
N SER A 43 -16.57 -4.65 -5.24
CA SER A 43 -17.80 -4.48 -6.04
C SER A 43 -17.61 -3.58 -7.28
N LEU A 44 -16.58 -2.72 -7.27
CA LEU A 44 -16.17 -1.93 -8.42
C LEU A 44 -15.05 -2.60 -9.23
N GLY A 45 -14.76 -3.88 -9.02
CA GLY A 45 -13.72 -4.60 -9.76
C GLY A 45 -12.30 -4.10 -9.47
N ILE A 46 -12.07 -3.45 -8.33
CA ILE A 46 -10.72 -3.09 -7.88
C ILE A 46 -10.11 -4.35 -7.25
N GLU A 47 -8.90 -4.69 -7.66
CA GLU A 47 -8.21 -5.91 -7.21
C GLU A 47 -7.13 -5.65 -6.16
N THR A 48 -6.72 -4.39 -5.96
CA THR A 48 -5.70 -4.02 -4.97
C THR A 48 -6.16 -2.81 -4.16
N VAL A 49 -6.14 -2.94 -2.84
CA VAL A 49 -6.45 -1.86 -1.90
C VAL A 49 -5.23 -1.49 -1.06
N LYS A 50 -5.10 -0.19 -0.75
CA LYS A 50 -4.15 0.32 0.23
C LYS A 50 -4.76 0.16 1.61
N VAL A 51 -4.15 -0.65 2.46
CA VAL A 51 -4.54 -0.74 3.87
C VAL A 51 -3.79 0.35 4.63
N PHE A 52 -4.52 1.26 5.25
CA PHE A 52 -3.91 2.45 5.86
C PHE A 52 -4.69 2.97 7.08
N PRO A 53 -4.02 3.22 8.22
CA PRO A 53 -2.64 2.82 8.54
C PRO A 53 -2.50 1.31 8.79
N ALA A 54 -1.58 0.66 8.09
CA ALA A 54 -1.39 -0.79 8.17
C ALA A 54 -0.89 -1.25 9.56
N ILE A 55 -0.06 -0.45 10.22
CA ILE A 55 0.46 -0.79 11.55
C ILE A 55 -0.64 -0.87 12.61
N ASP A 56 -1.66 -0.01 12.53
CA ASP A 56 -2.74 0.05 13.53
C ASP A 56 -3.74 -1.10 13.38
N LEU A 57 -3.97 -1.58 12.15
CA LEU A 57 -4.75 -2.79 11.89
C LEU A 57 -3.99 -4.08 12.23
N GLY A 58 -2.66 -3.98 12.24
CA GLY A 58 -1.76 -5.08 12.56
C GLY A 58 -1.78 -6.21 11.54
N PHE A 59 -1.00 -7.24 11.85
CA PHE A 59 -0.76 -8.38 10.96
C PHE A 59 -1.94 -9.36 10.90
N GLY A 60 -2.75 -9.43 11.96
CA GLY A 60 -3.90 -10.34 12.03
C GLY A 60 -5.04 -9.96 11.10
N PHE A 61 -5.20 -8.66 10.79
CA PHE A 61 -6.27 -8.17 9.94
C PHE A 61 -6.28 -8.85 8.57
N ILE A 62 -5.14 -8.89 7.88
CA ILE A 62 -5.02 -9.50 6.54
C ILE A 62 -5.33 -10.99 6.56
N LYS A 63 -4.84 -11.72 7.56
CA LYS A 63 -5.15 -13.14 7.72
C LYS A 63 -6.66 -13.39 7.77
N ASN A 64 -7.40 -12.50 8.45
CA ASN A 64 -8.85 -12.62 8.60
C ASN A 64 -9.63 -12.20 7.34
N VAL A 65 -9.21 -11.14 6.64
CA VAL A 65 -9.95 -10.63 5.47
C VAL A 65 -9.65 -11.38 4.17
N ARG A 66 -8.54 -12.12 4.08
CA ARG A 66 -8.25 -12.94 2.88
C ARG A 66 -9.25 -14.07 2.66
N GLY A 67 -9.84 -14.62 3.72
CA GLY A 67 -10.89 -15.64 3.60
C GLY A 67 -12.11 -15.16 2.79
N PRO A 68 -12.78 -14.05 3.20
CA PRO A 68 -13.91 -13.49 2.46
C PRO A 68 -13.51 -12.78 1.15
N PHE A 69 -12.26 -12.33 1.00
CA PHE A 69 -11.79 -11.62 -0.20
C PHE A 69 -10.56 -12.29 -0.83
N PRO A 70 -10.68 -13.54 -1.36
CA PRO A 70 -9.54 -14.35 -1.78
C PRO A 70 -8.80 -13.79 -3.01
N ASN A 71 -9.48 -13.00 -3.84
CA ASN A 71 -8.91 -12.38 -5.05
C ASN A 71 -8.37 -10.97 -4.80
N MET A 72 -8.42 -10.48 -3.56
CA MET A 72 -7.99 -9.13 -3.23
C MET A 72 -6.50 -9.10 -2.84
N ASN A 73 -5.81 -8.10 -3.36
CA ASN A 73 -4.45 -7.75 -3.02
C ASN A 73 -4.43 -6.61 -2.01
N PHE A 74 -3.51 -6.68 -1.05
CA PHE A 74 -3.42 -5.73 0.04
C PHE A 74 -2.04 -5.08 0.05
N MET A 75 -2.02 -3.76 -0.12
CA MET A 75 -0.82 -2.93 -0.03
C MET A 75 -0.69 -2.37 1.39
N ALA A 76 0.39 -2.69 2.10
CA ALA A 76 0.65 -2.14 3.43
C ALA A 76 1.19 -0.70 3.31
N VAL A 77 0.51 0.25 3.95
CA VAL A 77 0.94 1.66 3.98
C VAL A 77 0.71 2.24 5.37
N GLY A 78 1.69 3.00 5.87
CA GLY A 78 1.66 3.58 7.22
C GLY A 78 2.28 2.65 8.25
N GLY A 79 3.45 3.05 8.76
CA GLY A 79 4.22 2.29 9.76
C GLY A 79 5.07 1.13 9.20
N VAL A 80 5.28 1.07 7.88
CA VAL A 80 6.18 0.08 7.24
C VAL A 80 7.63 0.58 7.28
N THR A 81 8.49 -0.14 7.97
CA THR A 81 9.91 0.14 8.18
C THR A 81 10.79 -1.00 7.65
N LYS A 82 12.12 -0.81 7.60
CA LYS A 82 13.05 -1.86 7.16
C LYS A 82 13.07 -3.06 8.12
N GLU A 83 12.72 -2.82 9.37
CA GLU A 83 12.74 -3.79 10.46
C GLU A 83 11.48 -4.68 10.41
N ASN A 84 10.32 -4.12 10.06
CA ASN A 84 9.03 -4.83 10.14
C ASN A 84 8.42 -5.24 8.78
N ILE A 85 8.99 -4.82 7.65
CA ILE A 85 8.42 -5.10 6.32
C ILE A 85 8.24 -6.59 6.03
N HIS A 86 9.12 -7.43 6.57
CA HIS A 86 9.04 -8.89 6.45
C HIS A 86 7.82 -9.46 7.21
N GLU A 87 7.43 -8.87 8.34
CA GLU A 87 6.24 -9.26 9.09
C GLU A 87 4.97 -8.97 8.29
N PHE A 88 4.90 -7.81 7.62
CA PHE A 88 3.81 -7.50 6.69
C PHE A 88 3.76 -8.49 5.53
N LYS A 89 4.90 -8.83 4.91
CA LYS A 89 4.96 -9.85 3.86
C LYS A 89 4.40 -11.19 4.37
N ASN A 90 4.84 -11.64 5.54
CA ASN A 90 4.42 -12.91 6.16
C ASN A 90 2.94 -12.90 6.59
N ALA A 91 2.37 -11.73 6.88
CA ALA A 91 0.95 -11.57 7.15
C ALA A 91 0.08 -11.72 5.89
N GLY A 92 0.68 -11.73 4.70
CA GLY A 92 -0.01 -11.90 3.42
C GLY A 92 -0.29 -10.61 2.67
N TYR A 93 0.36 -9.50 3.03
CA TYR A 93 0.38 -8.30 2.19
C TYR A 93 1.17 -8.58 0.91
N SER A 94 0.66 -8.13 -0.24
CA SER A 94 1.27 -8.37 -1.55
C SER A 94 2.18 -7.25 -2.03
N SER A 95 2.07 -6.06 -1.43
CA SER A 95 2.85 -4.89 -1.80
C SER A 95 2.97 -3.90 -0.62
N PHE A 96 3.87 -2.92 -0.76
CA PHE A 96 4.19 -1.97 0.30
C PHE A 96 4.35 -0.57 -0.31
N ALA A 97 3.83 0.47 0.35
CA ALA A 97 4.18 1.85 0.04
C ALA A 97 4.88 2.48 1.24
N ILE A 98 6.12 2.93 1.01
CA ILE A 98 7.02 3.41 2.06
C ILE A 98 7.15 4.93 1.94
N GLY A 99 6.94 5.61 3.06
CA GLY A 99 7.04 7.07 3.16
C GLY A 99 8.42 7.53 3.64
N SER A 100 8.42 8.20 4.80
CA SER A 100 9.60 8.91 5.33
C SER A 100 10.81 8.03 5.62
N ASP A 101 10.62 6.73 5.87
CA ASP A 101 11.73 5.80 6.11
C ASP A 101 12.55 5.47 4.86
N LEU A 102 11.96 5.68 3.68
CA LEU A 102 12.67 5.63 2.40
C LEU A 102 13.19 7.01 2.02
N VAL A 103 12.29 8.01 1.97
CA VAL A 103 12.59 9.39 1.60
C VAL A 103 12.31 10.32 2.79
N PRO A 104 13.34 10.76 3.54
CA PRO A 104 13.16 11.61 4.70
C PRO A 104 12.34 12.87 4.40
N ARG A 105 11.55 13.34 5.36
CA ARG A 105 10.80 14.59 5.19
C ARG A 105 11.77 15.76 4.95
N GLY A 106 11.49 16.57 3.94
CA GLY A 106 12.37 17.68 3.55
C GLY A 106 13.64 17.25 2.82
N ALA A 107 13.74 15.99 2.36
CA ALA A 107 14.85 15.54 1.55
C ALA A 107 15.04 16.40 0.29
N SER A 108 16.29 16.53 -0.10
CA SER A 108 16.74 17.31 -1.25
C SER A 108 17.79 16.50 -2.03
N ARG A 109 18.40 17.10 -3.06
CA ARG A 109 19.41 16.42 -3.88
C ARG A 109 20.61 15.88 -3.10
N LYS A 110 20.95 16.47 -1.94
CA LYS A 110 22.05 16.00 -1.09
C LYS A 110 21.77 14.65 -0.42
N ASP A 111 20.50 14.26 -0.32
CA ASP A 111 20.05 13.08 0.42
C ASP A 111 19.93 11.83 -0.49
N VAL A 112 20.25 11.97 -1.79
CA VAL A 112 20.09 10.89 -2.79
C VAL A 112 20.85 9.62 -2.41
N GLU A 113 22.10 9.74 -1.95
CA GLU A 113 22.85 8.55 -1.49
C GLU A 113 22.19 7.89 -0.28
N LYS A 114 21.64 8.69 0.64
CA LYS A 114 20.91 8.14 1.79
C LYS A 114 19.64 7.41 1.37
N ILE A 115 18.89 7.98 0.42
CA ILE A 115 17.68 7.35 -0.13
C ILE A 115 18.04 6.03 -0.84
N LYS A 116 19.16 5.99 -1.55
CA LYS A 116 19.67 4.78 -2.20
C LYS A 116 20.07 3.70 -1.19
N GLU A 117 20.75 4.07 -0.11
CA GLU A 117 21.03 3.15 1.01
C GLU A 117 19.73 2.61 1.62
N ASN A 118 18.75 3.49 1.87
CA ASN A 118 17.45 3.10 2.41
C ASN A 118 16.75 2.10 1.48
N ALA A 119 16.72 2.36 0.18
CA ALA A 119 16.11 1.49 -0.82
C ALA A 119 16.76 0.09 -0.82
N LYS A 120 18.10 0.03 -0.83
CA LYS A 120 18.83 -1.25 -0.75
C LYS A 120 18.47 -2.03 0.51
N ALA A 121 18.43 -1.36 1.65
CA ALA A 121 18.10 -2.00 2.92
C ALA A 121 16.66 -2.53 2.94
N PHE A 122 15.69 -1.84 2.32
CA PHE A 122 14.33 -2.38 2.17
C PHE A 122 14.28 -3.65 1.31
N VAL A 123 14.99 -3.66 0.17
CA VAL A 123 15.07 -4.84 -0.70
C VAL A 123 15.69 -6.02 0.05
N GLN A 124 16.81 -5.79 0.74
CA GLN A 124 17.46 -6.82 1.56
C GLN A 124 16.55 -7.35 2.66
N SER A 125 15.81 -6.47 3.36
CA SER A 125 14.86 -6.90 4.39
C SER A 125 13.69 -7.73 3.82
N LEU A 126 13.28 -7.51 2.57
CA LEU A 126 12.24 -8.30 1.91
C LEU A 126 12.74 -9.68 1.43
N GLU A 127 14.03 -9.78 1.12
CA GLU A 127 14.70 -11.00 0.64
C GLU A 127 15.12 -11.92 1.79
N LYS A 128 15.25 -11.41 3.01
CA LYS A 128 15.45 -12.25 4.19
C LYS A 128 14.28 -13.22 4.32
N GLU A 129 14.55 -14.50 4.13
CA GLU A 129 13.64 -15.58 4.51
C GLU A 129 13.41 -15.52 6.02
N ALA A 130 12.17 -15.75 6.42
CA ALA A 130 11.77 -15.84 7.83
C ALA A 130 12.04 -17.25 8.38
#